data_AF-A0AA39YCB7-F1
#
_entry.id   AF-A0AA39YCB7-F1
#
_cell.length_a   1.000
_cell.length_b   1.000
_cell.length_c   1.000
_cell.angle_alpha   90.00
_cell.angle_beta   90.00
_cell.angle_gamma   90.00
#
_symmetry.space_group_name_H-M   'P 1'
#
loop_
_entity.id
_entity.type
_entity.pdbx_description
1 polymer ?
#
loop_
_entity_poly.entity_id
_entity_poly.type
_entity_poly.pdbx_seq_one_letter_code
_entity_poly.pdbx_strand_id
1 'polypeptide(L)'
;MVFSQITQPDSSYLTWTRFAFPDAERGPVPAFSVSIQWSRYIQSGYTMMSTLIVVNITAIFIAGGLWIYLRGSRAGNQVNDISISLWNKREATHMSVIDTLFYSRDALKKWWYYPLVAALLGAWAASVLAGIFMPPRVFLGNAAPVNPSSIFVPPDMNKFQNTIPYDVLYRTYAMNVDTYLRAAGAAYIAAKDVRDRVRVNPPVSLGTWTGPDPLDPKKQRVEQIQRMDYGYNITGAEMGLQRLPKLQLRVVGSCVTNYSWFQHTTKNDKLLFDNYQSQWLKPGNLDSISASCPSPSARFKVDPNPQQLEGNSSWAVIISSVDRLSYTASDDPWYRTKPFEKSEQSRMNITSVKYGNYIVNPGRPVLSCWQRDLWFWGDEGSQKNSSLVNLQAMVGKNLLSDAMVEVLQRYFTTPVAYNLGFALQGSALQASKTTVGKVFSAGASSIYRDLCHIILSAYIATENTLTDTTLYASQSVTGDVPPKFDLPNLALNNSTQNPRPGVEEFVVFTNKAVALELTTTILIPILTLGSWLLMHMMLGLTPLKMAAAMESIELFKAVKSHYGEPAVHLAEDGVPKWTL
;
A
#
# COMPACT_ATOMS: atom_id res chain seq x y z
N MET A 1 3.57 1.30 0.49
CA MET A 1 2.77 0.11 0.15
C MET A 1 1.41 0.35 0.79
N VAL A 2 0.34 0.28 0.00
CA VAL A 2 -1.02 0.53 0.47
C VAL A 2 -1.42 -0.47 1.53
N PHE A 3 -1.92 0.05 2.65
CA PHE A 3 -2.38 -0.77 3.75
C PHE A 3 -3.76 -1.36 3.45
N SER A 4 -3.81 -2.37 2.58
CA SER A 4 -5.03 -3.11 2.30
C SER A 4 -5.11 -4.34 3.21
N GLN A 5 -5.84 -4.22 4.32
CA GLN A 5 -6.14 -5.37 5.20
C GLN A 5 -7.16 -6.33 4.59
N ILE A 6 -7.86 -5.90 3.54
CA ILE A 6 -8.91 -6.69 2.91
C ILE A 6 -8.41 -7.26 1.60
N THR A 7 -8.47 -8.59 1.53
CA THR A 7 -8.34 -9.33 0.27
C THR A 7 -9.40 -8.84 -0.69
N GLN A 8 -8.94 -8.21 -1.77
CA GLN A 8 -9.81 -7.67 -2.80
C GLN A 8 -10.52 -8.84 -3.51
N PRO A 9 -11.84 -8.72 -3.77
CA PRO A 9 -12.56 -9.68 -4.60
C PRO A 9 -11.90 -9.83 -5.97
N ASP A 10 -11.97 -11.03 -6.55
CA ASP A 10 -11.36 -11.29 -7.86
C ASP A 10 -12.03 -10.46 -8.97
N SER A 11 -13.26 -9.99 -8.75
CA SER A 11 -13.99 -9.10 -9.66
C SER A 11 -13.51 -7.64 -9.62
N SER A 12 -12.74 -7.23 -8.61
CA SER A 12 -12.32 -5.84 -8.42
C SER A 12 -11.13 -5.42 -9.27
N TYR A 13 -10.40 -6.37 -9.86
CA TYR A 13 -9.18 -6.10 -10.64
C TYR A 13 -9.09 -6.97 -11.88
N LEU A 14 -8.26 -6.55 -12.84
CA LEU A 14 -8.04 -7.28 -14.09
C LEU A 14 -6.65 -7.94 -14.08
N THR A 15 -6.61 -9.22 -14.43
CA THR A 15 -5.36 -9.95 -14.72
C THR A 15 -5.12 -10.05 -16.21
N TRP A 16 -3.87 -10.29 -16.61
CA TRP A 16 -3.44 -10.37 -18.01
C TRP A 16 -3.68 -9.08 -18.79
N THR A 17 -3.61 -7.95 -18.09
CA THR A 17 -3.88 -6.62 -18.66
C THR A 17 -2.65 -5.73 -18.50
N ARG A 18 -2.33 -4.98 -19.56
CA ARG A 18 -1.27 -3.96 -19.53
C ARG A 18 -1.79 -2.71 -18.83
N PHE A 19 -0.96 -2.12 -17.99
CA PHE A 19 -1.29 -0.90 -17.24
C PHE A 19 -0.03 -0.10 -16.92
N ALA A 20 -0.19 1.06 -16.28
CA ALA A 20 0.94 1.81 -15.72
C ALA A 20 1.00 1.57 -14.21
N PHE A 21 2.01 0.85 -13.75
CA PHE A 21 2.25 0.66 -12.33
C PHE A 21 2.72 1.97 -11.70
N PRO A 22 2.09 2.41 -10.60
CA PRO A 22 2.39 3.70 -10.02
C PRO A 22 3.59 3.60 -9.06
N ASP A 23 4.76 4.06 -9.51
CA ASP A 23 5.97 4.12 -8.71
C ASP A 23 6.24 5.58 -8.28
N ALA A 24 6.38 5.81 -6.98
CA ALA A 24 6.56 7.16 -6.42
C ALA A 24 7.88 7.81 -6.88
N GLU A 25 8.92 7.01 -7.11
CA GLU A 25 10.26 7.49 -7.49
C GLU A 25 10.41 7.55 -9.01
N ARG A 26 10.10 6.44 -9.69
CA ARG A 26 10.28 6.29 -11.14
C ARG A 26 9.14 6.88 -11.97
N GLY A 27 7.99 7.15 -11.36
CA GLY A 27 6.80 7.57 -12.07
C GLY A 27 5.98 6.40 -12.63
N PRO A 28 5.17 6.62 -13.67
CA PRO A 28 4.35 5.56 -14.27
C PRO A 28 5.22 4.54 -15.00
N VAL A 29 5.33 3.32 -14.48
CA VAL A 29 6.13 2.23 -15.08
C VAL A 29 5.22 1.33 -15.91
N PRO A 30 5.50 1.09 -17.21
CA PRO A 30 4.69 0.18 -18.02
C PRO A 30 4.76 -1.24 -17.45
N ALA A 31 3.60 -1.79 -17.11
CA ALA A 31 3.49 -3.05 -16.40
C ALA A 31 2.42 -3.97 -16.99
N PHE A 32 2.47 -5.23 -16.58
CA PHE A 32 1.52 -6.27 -16.95
C PHE A 32 1.09 -7.06 -15.71
N SER A 33 -0.21 -7.19 -15.47
CA SER A 33 -0.72 -7.89 -14.29
C SER A 33 -0.86 -9.39 -14.57
N VAL A 34 -0.47 -10.23 -13.62
CA VAL A 34 -0.72 -11.68 -13.65
C VAL A 34 -1.24 -12.17 -12.31
N SER A 35 -1.97 -13.28 -12.29
CA SER A 35 -2.33 -13.91 -11.02
C SER A 35 -1.08 -14.39 -10.26
N ILE A 36 -1.17 -14.49 -8.94
CA ILE A 36 -0.08 -14.96 -8.08
C ILE A 36 0.40 -16.38 -8.45
N GLN A 37 -0.49 -17.27 -8.91
CA GLN A 37 -0.11 -18.62 -9.33
C GLN A 37 0.80 -18.57 -10.57
N TRP A 38 0.41 -17.81 -11.59
CA TRP A 38 1.19 -17.63 -12.80
C TRP A 38 2.51 -16.88 -12.56
N SER A 39 2.53 -15.95 -11.61
CA SER A 39 3.76 -15.23 -11.24
C SER A 39 4.89 -16.17 -10.81
N ARG A 40 4.59 -17.29 -10.13
CA ARG A 40 5.59 -18.28 -9.69
C ARG A 40 6.19 -19.08 -10.85
N TYR A 41 5.35 -19.45 -11.82
CA TYR A 41 5.83 -20.11 -13.05
C TYR A 41 6.70 -19.17 -13.88
N ILE A 42 6.27 -17.91 -14.01
CA ILE A 42 7.04 -16.86 -14.67
C ILE A 42 8.38 -16.67 -13.95
N GLN A 43 8.39 -16.49 -12.63
CA GLN A 43 9.64 -16.34 -11.87
C GLN A 43 10.63 -17.47 -12.13
N SER A 44 10.13 -18.72 -12.15
CA SER A 44 10.95 -19.90 -12.43
C SER A 44 11.51 -19.88 -13.86
N GLY A 45 10.67 -19.55 -14.84
CA GLY A 45 11.09 -19.41 -16.24
C GLY A 45 12.16 -18.32 -16.43
N TYR A 46 12.00 -17.16 -15.79
CA TYR A 46 12.96 -16.05 -15.88
C TYR A 46 14.28 -16.36 -15.16
N THR A 47 14.24 -17.14 -14.09
CA THR A 47 15.44 -17.67 -13.41
C THR A 47 16.23 -18.56 -14.37
N MET A 48 15.54 -19.48 -15.05
CA MET A 48 16.15 -20.37 -16.03
C MET A 48 16.72 -19.59 -17.22
N MET A 49 15.96 -18.65 -17.79
CA MET A 49 16.42 -17.80 -18.90
C MET A 49 17.65 -16.96 -18.53
N SER A 50 17.65 -16.33 -17.35
CA SER A 50 18.80 -15.53 -16.88
C SER A 50 20.05 -16.38 -16.72
N THR A 51 19.90 -17.60 -16.21
CA THR A 51 21.00 -18.57 -16.07
C THR A 51 21.52 -19.01 -17.45
N LEU A 52 20.62 -19.30 -18.39
CA LEU A 52 20.97 -19.69 -19.76
C LEU A 52 21.75 -18.59 -20.50
N ILE A 53 21.40 -17.32 -20.31
CA ILE A 53 22.17 -16.20 -20.90
C ILE A 53 23.63 -16.27 -20.45
N VAL A 54 23.88 -16.44 -19.14
CA VAL A 54 25.25 -16.52 -18.61
C VAL A 54 25.97 -17.77 -19.11
N VAL A 55 25.29 -18.91 -19.17
CA VAL A 55 25.86 -20.17 -19.70
C VAL A 55 26.25 -20.00 -21.18
N ASN A 56 25.38 -19.44 -22.01
CA ASN A 56 25.66 -19.21 -23.44
C ASN A 56 26.86 -18.27 -23.63
N ILE A 57 26.92 -17.17 -22.86
CA ILE A 57 28.05 -16.23 -22.89
C ILE A 57 29.34 -16.94 -22.47
N THR A 58 29.28 -17.75 -21.41
CA THR A 58 30.44 -18.53 -20.92
C THR A 58 30.91 -19.54 -21.96
N ALA A 59 30.00 -20.22 -22.64
CA ALA A 59 30.32 -21.16 -23.72
C ALA A 59 31.05 -20.47 -24.88
N ILE A 60 30.62 -19.26 -25.26
CA ILE A 60 31.30 -18.43 -26.28
C ILE A 60 32.71 -18.07 -25.82
N PHE A 61 32.90 -17.66 -24.56
CA PHE A 61 34.22 -17.37 -24.01
C PHE A 61 35.15 -18.59 -23.99
N ILE A 62 34.63 -19.76 -23.58
CA ILE A 62 35.39 -21.02 -23.58
C ILE A 62 35.78 -21.38 -25.03
N ALA A 63 34.83 -21.31 -25.98
CA ALA A 63 35.12 -21.57 -27.40
C ALA A 63 36.22 -20.65 -27.94
N GLY A 64 36.11 -19.34 -27.65
CA GLY A 64 37.10 -18.34 -28.05
C GLY A 64 38.49 -18.61 -27.46
N GLY A 65 38.54 -18.92 -26.16
CA GLY A 65 39.79 -19.27 -25.47
C GLY A 65 40.44 -20.53 -26.05
N LEU A 66 39.65 -21.58 -26.31
CA LEU A 66 40.12 -22.81 -26.94
C LEU A 66 40.66 -22.55 -28.35
N TRP A 67 39.98 -21.74 -29.15
CA TRP A 67 40.44 -21.42 -30.50
C TRP A 67 41.78 -20.66 -30.49
N ILE A 68 41.95 -19.68 -29.58
CA ILE A 68 43.23 -18.97 -29.41
C ILE A 68 44.33 -19.95 -29.00
N TYR A 69 44.04 -20.84 -28.04
CA TYR A 69 44.98 -21.85 -27.54
C TYR A 69 45.44 -22.81 -28.66
N LEU A 70 44.50 -23.34 -29.45
CA LEU A 70 44.80 -24.24 -30.56
C LEU A 70 45.59 -23.54 -31.68
N ARG A 71 45.28 -22.28 -31.98
CA ARG A 71 45.96 -21.50 -33.02
C ARG A 71 47.41 -21.14 -32.64
N GLY A 72 47.66 -20.91 -31.34
CA GLY A 72 48.99 -20.58 -30.82
C GLY A 72 49.94 -21.79 -30.76
N SER A 73 49.41 -23.00 -30.69
CA SER A 73 50.20 -24.24 -30.59
C SER A 73 50.64 -24.71 -31.99
N ARG A 74 51.72 -24.13 -32.52
CA ARG A 74 52.32 -24.60 -33.80
C ARG A 74 52.98 -25.97 -33.60
N ALA A 75 52.55 -26.94 -34.42
CA ALA A 75 53.19 -28.22 -34.72
C ALA A 75 53.43 -29.16 -33.50
N GLY A 76 52.45 -30.03 -33.21
CA GLY A 76 52.70 -31.30 -32.50
C GLY A 76 51.98 -31.53 -31.18
N ASN A 77 51.33 -30.52 -30.58
CA ASN A 77 50.61 -30.71 -29.31
C ASN A 77 49.20 -31.27 -29.53
N GLN A 78 49.00 -32.49 -29.04
CA GLN A 78 47.71 -33.17 -28.95
C GLN A 78 46.68 -32.32 -28.20
N VAL A 79 45.40 -32.45 -28.58
CA VAL A 79 44.27 -31.90 -27.82
C VAL A 79 44.38 -32.44 -26.39
N ASN A 80 44.48 -31.54 -25.41
CA ASN A 80 44.72 -31.94 -24.03
C ASN A 80 43.40 -32.38 -23.37
N ASP A 81 43.42 -33.34 -22.44
CA ASP A 81 42.21 -33.86 -21.79
C ASP A 81 41.36 -32.76 -21.14
N ILE A 82 42.03 -31.72 -20.62
CA ILE A 82 41.39 -30.54 -20.03
C ILE A 82 40.54 -29.78 -21.05
N SER A 83 40.99 -29.62 -22.31
CA SER A 83 40.21 -28.93 -23.34
C SER A 83 38.94 -29.69 -23.74
N ILE A 84 39.03 -31.02 -23.81
CA ILE A 84 37.90 -31.89 -24.14
C ILE A 84 36.90 -31.91 -22.98
N SER A 85 37.38 -32.06 -21.74
CA SER A 85 36.52 -32.00 -20.55
C SER A 85 35.83 -30.64 -20.42
N LEU A 86 36.58 -29.54 -20.57
CA LEU A 86 36.05 -28.18 -20.44
C LEU A 86 34.96 -27.89 -21.48
N TRP A 87 35.16 -28.33 -22.73
CA TRP A 87 34.19 -28.16 -23.80
C TRP A 87 32.90 -28.97 -23.56
N ASN A 88 33.03 -30.23 -23.16
CA ASN A 88 31.88 -31.10 -22.91
C ASN A 88 31.09 -30.69 -21.66
N LYS A 89 31.72 -29.97 -20.71
CA LYS A 89 31.07 -29.49 -19.48
C LYS A 89 30.68 -28.02 -19.52
N ARG A 90 30.78 -27.34 -20.68
CA ARG A 90 30.50 -25.90 -20.84
C ARG A 90 29.14 -25.44 -20.29
N GLU A 91 28.15 -26.33 -20.30
CA GLU A 91 26.78 -26.06 -19.81
C GLU A 91 26.67 -26.17 -18.28
N ALA A 92 27.58 -26.93 -17.66
CA ALA A 92 27.65 -27.16 -16.22
C ALA A 92 28.92 -26.50 -15.65
N THR A 93 28.92 -25.16 -15.57
CA THR A 93 30.08 -24.35 -15.13
C THR A 93 30.71 -24.82 -13.81
N HIS A 94 29.92 -25.30 -12.86
CA HIS A 94 30.42 -25.91 -11.62
C HIS A 94 31.24 -27.19 -11.86
N MET A 95 30.79 -28.07 -12.77
CA MET A 95 31.53 -29.28 -13.14
C MET A 95 32.79 -28.92 -13.93
N SER A 96 32.75 -27.88 -14.77
CA SER A 96 33.95 -27.36 -15.45
C SER A 96 35.01 -26.91 -14.45
N VAL A 97 34.63 -26.22 -13.36
CA VAL A 97 35.57 -25.82 -12.29
C VAL A 97 36.16 -27.05 -11.61
N ILE A 98 35.32 -28.00 -11.19
CA ILE A 98 35.74 -29.23 -10.50
C ILE A 98 36.73 -30.01 -11.36
N ASP A 99 36.40 -30.29 -12.61
CA ASP A 99 37.27 -31.03 -13.51
C ASP A 99 38.58 -30.30 -13.79
N THR A 100 38.52 -28.98 -13.95
CA THR A 100 39.74 -28.17 -14.15
C THR A 100 40.62 -28.20 -12.90
N LEU A 101 40.08 -28.38 -11.69
CA LEU A 101 40.86 -28.57 -10.46
C LEU A 101 41.45 -29.98 -10.35
N PHE A 102 40.71 -31.03 -10.74
CA PHE A 102 41.12 -32.43 -10.58
C PHE A 102 42.02 -32.97 -11.71
N TYR A 103 41.74 -32.66 -12.98
CA TYR A 103 42.49 -33.18 -14.13
C TYR A 103 43.80 -32.45 -14.42
N SER A 104 44.08 -31.34 -13.73
CA SER A 104 45.17 -30.42 -14.08
C SER A 104 46.31 -30.39 -13.07
N ARG A 105 46.51 -31.47 -12.32
CA ARG A 105 47.54 -31.56 -11.26
C ARG A 105 48.95 -31.20 -11.78
N ASP A 106 49.25 -31.50 -13.04
CA ASP A 106 50.51 -31.13 -13.72
C ASP A 106 50.51 -29.71 -14.32
N ALA A 107 49.34 -29.11 -14.54
CA ALA A 107 49.19 -27.76 -15.08
C ALA A 107 49.21 -26.66 -14.00
N LEU A 108 49.17 -27.01 -12.71
CA LEU A 108 49.31 -26.06 -11.58
C LEU A 108 50.56 -25.18 -11.65
N LYS A 109 51.60 -25.63 -12.37
CA LYS A 109 52.84 -24.88 -12.59
C LYS A 109 52.76 -23.85 -13.73
N LYS A 110 51.69 -23.85 -14.53
CA LYS A 110 51.53 -22.96 -15.69
C LYS A 110 50.80 -21.69 -15.29
N TRP A 111 51.35 -20.53 -15.66
CA TRP A 111 50.78 -19.22 -15.29
C TRP A 111 49.34 -18.98 -15.80
N TRP A 112 48.96 -19.56 -16.95
CA TRP A 112 47.60 -19.42 -17.51
C TRP A 112 46.52 -20.20 -16.75
N TYR A 113 46.90 -21.08 -15.83
CA TYR A 113 45.95 -21.91 -15.09
C TYR A 113 45.09 -21.10 -14.11
N TYR A 114 45.72 -20.26 -13.29
CA TYR A 114 45.04 -19.42 -12.32
C TYR A 114 43.98 -18.48 -12.93
N PRO A 115 44.25 -17.74 -14.02
CA PRO A 115 43.22 -16.90 -14.64
C PRO A 115 42.07 -17.73 -15.27
N LEU A 116 42.34 -18.94 -15.77
CA LEU A 116 41.28 -19.84 -16.27
C LEU A 116 40.35 -20.29 -15.13
N VAL A 117 40.91 -20.77 -14.02
CA VAL A 117 40.12 -21.19 -12.85
C VAL A 117 39.33 -20.01 -12.28
N ALA A 118 39.95 -18.83 -12.18
CA ALA A 118 39.27 -17.61 -11.75
C ALA A 118 38.12 -17.22 -12.69
N ALA A 119 38.30 -17.34 -14.00
CA ALA A 119 37.25 -17.06 -14.99
C ALA A 119 36.08 -18.05 -14.88
N LEU A 120 36.35 -19.35 -14.69
CA LEU A 120 35.31 -20.38 -14.53
C LEU A 120 34.55 -20.22 -13.21
N LEU A 121 35.25 -19.92 -12.11
CA LEU A 121 34.63 -19.58 -10.83
C LEU A 121 33.78 -18.31 -10.96
N GLY A 122 34.28 -17.29 -11.65
CA GLY A 122 33.55 -16.06 -11.93
C GLY A 122 32.29 -16.32 -12.76
N ALA A 123 32.36 -17.18 -13.78
CA ALA A 123 31.22 -17.57 -14.61
C ALA A 123 30.18 -18.38 -13.81
N TRP A 124 30.64 -19.32 -12.98
CA TRP A 124 29.75 -20.05 -12.08
C TRP A 124 29.06 -19.11 -11.09
N ALA A 125 29.81 -18.26 -10.40
CA ALA A 125 29.25 -17.25 -9.50
C ALA A 125 28.26 -16.33 -10.24
N ALA A 126 28.61 -15.83 -11.43
CA ALA A 126 27.73 -15.00 -12.25
C ALA A 126 26.42 -15.71 -12.62
N SER A 127 26.46 -17.02 -12.93
CA SER A 127 25.26 -17.79 -13.26
C SER A 127 24.30 -17.91 -12.07
N VAL A 128 24.83 -18.19 -10.88
CA VAL A 128 24.06 -18.25 -9.61
C VAL A 128 23.51 -16.87 -9.26
N LEU A 129 24.34 -15.83 -9.30
CA LEU A 129 23.94 -14.46 -8.99
C LEU A 129 22.89 -13.94 -9.98
N ALA A 130 23.02 -14.24 -11.27
CA ALA A 130 22.02 -13.86 -12.27
C ALA A 130 20.66 -14.52 -11.98
N GLY A 131 20.65 -15.81 -11.63
CA GLY A 131 19.43 -16.51 -11.24
C GLY A 131 18.77 -15.94 -9.96
N ILE A 132 19.55 -15.39 -9.04
CA ILE A 132 19.02 -14.82 -7.78
C ILE A 132 18.56 -13.36 -7.96
N PHE A 133 19.35 -12.53 -8.62
CA PHE A 133 19.14 -11.07 -8.65
C PHE A 133 18.30 -10.57 -9.83
N MET A 134 18.26 -11.30 -10.96
CA MET A 134 17.51 -10.85 -12.14
C MET A 134 16.00 -11.05 -12.00
N PRO A 135 15.48 -12.22 -11.55
CA PRO A 135 14.04 -12.43 -11.49
C PRO A 135 13.29 -11.43 -10.61
N PRO A 136 13.76 -11.07 -9.39
CA PRO A 136 13.08 -10.07 -8.56
C PRO A 136 12.90 -8.72 -9.25
N ARG A 137 13.80 -8.32 -10.16
CA ARG A 137 13.71 -7.04 -10.90
C ARG A 137 12.57 -7.03 -11.93
N VAL A 138 12.04 -8.20 -12.29
CA VAL A 138 10.86 -8.29 -13.17
C VAL A 138 9.58 -7.95 -12.42
N PHE A 139 9.57 -8.09 -11.09
CA PHE A 139 8.39 -7.89 -10.27
C PHE A 139 8.39 -6.48 -9.66
N LEU A 140 7.36 -5.69 -9.96
CA LEU A 140 7.20 -4.35 -9.40
C LEU A 140 6.51 -4.37 -8.03
N GLY A 141 5.63 -5.36 -7.82
CA GLY A 141 4.91 -5.54 -6.57
C GLY A 141 3.53 -6.14 -6.77
N ASN A 142 2.77 -6.17 -5.68
CA ASN A 142 1.45 -6.80 -5.60
C ASN A 142 0.34 -5.78 -5.96
N ALA A 143 0.08 -5.61 -7.25
CA ALA A 143 -0.98 -4.73 -7.75
C ALA A 143 -1.52 -5.21 -9.10
N ALA A 144 -2.76 -4.83 -9.39
CA ALA A 144 -3.40 -5.03 -10.68
C ALA A 144 -4.24 -3.80 -11.05
N PRO A 145 -4.45 -3.52 -12.35
CA PRO A 145 -5.37 -2.47 -12.77
C PRO A 145 -6.78 -2.80 -12.28
N VAL A 146 -7.51 -1.78 -11.85
CA VAL A 146 -8.89 -1.93 -11.39
C VAL A 146 -9.80 -2.42 -12.52
N ASN A 147 -10.80 -3.23 -12.19
CA ASN A 147 -11.89 -3.54 -13.11
C ASN A 147 -12.89 -2.36 -13.12
N PRO A 148 -13.05 -1.64 -14.25
CA PRO A 148 -13.90 -0.45 -14.30
C PRO A 148 -15.35 -0.71 -13.85
N SER A 149 -15.89 -1.90 -14.16
CA SER A 149 -17.26 -2.29 -13.81
C SER A 149 -17.48 -2.54 -12.32
N SER A 150 -16.40 -2.67 -11.55
CA SER A 150 -16.47 -2.87 -10.09
C SER A 150 -16.48 -1.55 -9.30
N ILE A 151 -16.17 -0.44 -9.96
CA ILE A 151 -16.03 0.87 -9.31
C ILE A 151 -17.42 1.43 -8.99
N PHE A 152 -17.65 1.73 -7.73
CA PHE A 152 -18.85 2.39 -7.27
C PHE A 152 -18.53 3.64 -6.47
N VAL A 153 -19.04 4.79 -6.93
CA VAL A 153 -18.84 6.09 -6.31
C VAL A 153 -20.21 6.72 -6.05
N PRO A 154 -20.67 6.76 -4.78
CA PRO A 154 -21.97 7.34 -4.46
C PRO A 154 -21.98 8.86 -4.65
N PRO A 155 -23.15 9.46 -4.88
CA PRO A 155 -23.29 10.91 -5.04
C PRO A 155 -22.83 11.69 -3.80
N ASP A 156 -22.47 12.96 -4.00
CA ASP A 156 -22.08 13.88 -2.92
C ASP A 156 -23.30 14.36 -2.14
N MET A 157 -23.43 13.87 -0.91
CA MET A 157 -24.54 14.14 0.00
C MET A 157 -24.73 15.62 0.32
N ASN A 158 -23.64 16.41 0.28
CA ASN A 158 -23.68 17.82 0.64
C ASN A 158 -24.26 18.69 -0.50
N LYS A 159 -24.16 18.24 -1.75
CA LYS A 159 -24.66 18.98 -2.92
C LYS A 159 -26.17 18.87 -3.12
N PHE A 160 -26.84 17.95 -2.42
CA PHE A 160 -28.24 17.62 -2.69
C PHE A 160 -29.14 17.57 -1.44
N GLN A 161 -28.77 18.30 -0.37
CA GLN A 161 -29.47 18.27 0.92
C GLN A 161 -30.99 18.54 0.87
N ASN A 162 -31.52 19.12 -0.22
CA ASN A 162 -32.94 19.44 -0.37
C ASN A 162 -33.70 18.55 -1.37
N THR A 163 -33.04 17.61 -2.05
CA THR A 163 -33.63 16.86 -3.17
C THR A 163 -33.42 15.34 -3.11
N ILE A 164 -32.56 14.85 -2.22
CA ILE A 164 -32.31 13.41 -2.07
C ILE A 164 -33.34 12.78 -1.12
N PRO A 165 -34.02 11.69 -1.52
CA PRO A 165 -34.87 10.93 -0.62
C PRO A 165 -34.06 10.31 0.53
N TYR A 166 -34.63 10.24 1.73
CA TYR A 166 -33.91 9.79 2.93
C TYR A 166 -33.30 8.38 2.83
N ASP A 167 -33.86 7.48 2.04
CA ASP A 167 -33.31 6.14 1.84
C ASP A 167 -31.96 6.16 1.12
N VAL A 168 -31.81 6.99 0.07
CA VAL A 168 -30.54 7.23 -0.62
C VAL A 168 -29.50 7.81 0.35
N LEU A 169 -29.95 8.68 1.26
CA LEU A 169 -29.11 9.25 2.31
C LEU A 169 -28.57 8.15 3.25
N TYR A 170 -29.45 7.32 3.80
CA TYR A 170 -29.03 6.27 4.75
C TYR A 170 -28.18 5.18 4.09
N ARG A 171 -28.45 4.83 2.83
CA ARG A 171 -27.66 3.84 2.08
C ARG A 171 -26.25 4.33 1.79
N THR A 172 -26.11 5.57 1.32
CA THR A 172 -24.79 6.18 1.10
C THR A 172 -24.02 6.36 2.42
N TYR A 173 -24.72 6.70 3.51
CA TYR A 173 -24.13 6.73 4.85
C TYR A 173 -23.59 5.36 5.25
N ALA A 174 -24.38 4.29 5.10
CA ALA A 174 -23.97 2.92 5.44
C ALA A 174 -22.74 2.46 4.65
N MET A 175 -22.63 2.80 3.37
CA MET A 175 -21.43 2.52 2.56
C MET A 175 -20.17 3.20 3.11
N ASN A 176 -20.27 4.47 3.48
CA ASN A 176 -19.14 5.20 4.05
C ASN A 176 -18.72 4.63 5.41
N VAL A 177 -19.69 4.20 6.23
CA VAL A 177 -19.42 3.58 7.54
C VAL A 177 -18.51 2.36 7.40
N ASP A 178 -18.77 1.47 6.44
CA ASP A 178 -17.95 0.27 6.24
C ASP A 178 -16.49 0.64 5.89
N THR A 179 -16.30 1.58 4.98
CA THR A 179 -14.96 2.09 4.61
C THR A 179 -14.23 2.66 5.81
N TYR A 180 -14.89 3.51 6.59
CA TYR A 180 -14.26 4.14 7.75
C TYR A 180 -14.04 3.15 8.91
N LEU A 181 -14.90 2.15 9.10
CA LEU A 181 -14.70 1.08 10.09
C LEU A 181 -13.46 0.26 9.75
N ARG A 182 -13.22 -0.04 8.48
CA ARG A 182 -11.99 -0.71 8.02
C ARG A 182 -10.77 0.12 8.35
N ALA A 183 -10.78 1.41 8.03
CA ALA A 183 -9.68 2.32 8.32
C ALA A 183 -9.41 2.48 9.83
N ALA A 184 -10.47 2.57 10.65
CA ALA A 184 -10.35 2.63 12.11
C ALA A 184 -9.84 1.31 12.72
N GLY A 185 -10.28 0.17 12.20
CA GLY A 185 -9.75 -1.14 12.58
C GLY A 185 -8.26 -1.27 12.24
N ALA A 186 -7.90 -0.86 11.02
CA ALA A 186 -6.53 -0.83 10.51
C ALA A 186 -5.62 0.07 11.36
N ALA A 187 -6.07 1.27 11.74
CA ALA A 187 -5.33 2.20 12.58
C ALA A 187 -4.96 1.61 13.95
N TYR A 188 -5.77 0.68 14.47
CA TYR A 188 -5.50 0.06 15.77
C TYR A 188 -4.32 -0.91 15.72
N ILE A 189 -4.25 -1.74 14.68
CA ILE A 189 -3.17 -2.72 14.46
C ILE A 189 -2.08 -2.22 13.53
N ALA A 190 -2.13 -0.93 13.17
CA ALA A 190 -1.13 -0.29 12.33
C ALA A 190 0.26 -0.47 12.94
N ALA A 191 1.16 -1.01 12.13
CA ALA A 191 2.56 -1.17 12.46
C ALA A 191 3.24 0.20 12.64
N LYS A 192 4.41 0.20 13.28
CA LYS A 192 5.12 1.42 13.66
C LYS A 192 5.43 2.31 12.44
N ASP A 193 5.78 1.72 11.32
CA ASP A 193 6.06 2.39 10.05
C ASP A 193 4.87 3.21 9.53
N VAL A 194 3.65 2.69 9.64
CA VAL A 194 2.42 3.43 9.26
C VAL A 194 2.18 4.59 10.23
N ARG A 195 2.45 4.40 11.53
CA ARG A 195 2.31 5.45 12.53
C ARG A 195 3.32 6.58 12.31
N ASP A 196 4.55 6.24 11.91
CA ASP A 196 5.62 7.23 11.67
C ASP A 196 5.33 8.14 10.47
N ARG A 197 4.39 7.76 9.58
CA ARG A 197 3.91 8.61 8.45
C ARG A 197 2.90 9.67 8.88
N VAL A 198 2.32 9.54 10.07
CA VAL A 198 1.32 10.45 10.61
C VAL A 198 1.90 11.18 11.81
N ARG A 199 1.98 12.50 11.73
CA ARG A 199 2.43 13.32 12.85
C ARG A 199 1.22 13.82 13.62
N VAL A 200 1.15 13.50 14.91
CA VAL A 200 0.24 14.16 15.87
C VAL A 200 1.07 14.61 17.07
N ASN A 201 1.25 15.92 17.19
CA ASN A 201 2.05 16.51 18.25
C ASN A 201 1.35 16.36 19.60
N PRO A 202 2.11 16.12 20.69
CA PRO A 202 1.54 16.10 22.04
C PRO A 202 0.86 17.43 22.38
N PRO A 203 -0.12 17.43 23.30
CA PRO A 203 -0.87 18.63 23.64
C PRO A 203 0.04 19.72 24.21
N VAL A 204 -0.04 20.92 23.64
CA VAL A 204 0.63 22.13 24.11
C VAL A 204 -0.38 23.01 24.84
N SER A 205 -0.07 23.42 26.06
CA SER A 205 -0.93 24.37 26.79
C SER A 205 -0.79 25.76 26.20
N LEU A 206 -1.92 26.36 25.80
CA LEU A 206 -1.99 27.76 25.32
C LEU A 206 -2.36 28.74 26.45
N GLY A 207 -2.68 28.23 27.63
CA GLY A 207 -3.17 29.02 28.76
C GLY A 207 -4.35 28.34 29.44
N THR A 208 -5.09 29.12 30.23
CA THR A 208 -6.25 28.66 30.97
C THR A 208 -7.49 29.45 30.61
N TRP A 209 -8.60 28.77 30.45
CA TRP A 209 -9.93 29.37 30.37
C TRP A 209 -10.52 29.46 31.77
N THR A 210 -11.09 30.62 32.10
CA THR A 210 -11.87 30.82 33.33
C THR A 210 -13.30 31.12 32.94
N GLY A 211 -14.24 30.37 33.48
CA GLY A 211 -15.66 30.61 33.25
C GLY A 211 -16.53 29.98 34.33
N PRO A 212 -17.86 30.14 34.21
CA PRO A 212 -18.79 29.66 35.22
C PRO A 212 -18.75 28.14 35.34
N ASP A 213 -18.92 27.63 36.57
CA ASP A 213 -19.15 26.22 36.80
C ASP A 213 -20.52 25.81 36.24
N PRO A 214 -20.65 24.70 35.50
CA PRO A 214 -21.91 24.29 34.88
C PRO A 214 -23.03 23.99 35.87
N LEU A 215 -22.67 23.61 37.10
CA LEU A 215 -23.60 23.25 38.16
C LEU A 215 -23.81 24.39 39.16
N ASP A 216 -22.88 25.33 39.25
CA ASP A 216 -22.96 26.50 40.13
C ASP A 216 -22.41 27.75 39.43
N PRO A 217 -23.25 28.52 38.71
CA PRO A 217 -22.82 29.70 37.95
C PRO A 217 -22.12 30.78 38.79
N LYS A 218 -22.23 30.74 40.12
CA LYS A 218 -21.54 31.66 41.04
C LYS A 218 -20.07 31.29 41.25
N LYS A 219 -19.70 30.03 40.99
CA LYS A 219 -18.33 29.55 41.05
C LYS A 219 -17.67 29.68 39.69
N GLN A 220 -16.40 30.04 39.70
CA GLN A 220 -15.57 29.97 38.50
C GLN A 220 -14.75 28.69 38.54
N ARG A 221 -14.59 28.08 37.38
CA ARG A 221 -13.66 26.96 37.17
C ARG A 221 -12.56 27.38 36.22
N VAL A 222 -11.38 26.83 36.45
CA VAL A 222 -10.19 27.03 35.62
C VAL A 222 -9.93 25.73 34.87
N GLU A 223 -9.91 25.82 33.55
CA GLU A 223 -9.69 24.69 32.65
C GLU A 223 -8.52 25.00 31.71
N GLN A 224 -7.74 23.99 31.32
CA GLN A 224 -6.61 24.21 30.42
C GLN A 224 -7.09 24.29 28.96
N ILE A 225 -6.51 25.24 28.22
CA ILE A 225 -6.63 25.31 26.77
C ILE A 225 -5.44 24.56 26.17
N GLN A 226 -5.72 23.52 25.40
CA GLN A 226 -4.71 22.66 24.78
C GLN A 226 -4.80 22.75 23.26
N ARG A 227 -3.64 22.78 22.59
CA ARG A 227 -3.49 22.67 21.14
C ARG A 227 -2.77 21.39 20.77
N MET A 228 -3.26 20.70 19.74
CA MET A 228 -2.60 19.54 19.13
C MET A 228 -2.52 19.78 17.62
N ASP A 229 -1.31 19.83 17.10
CA ASP A 229 -1.06 19.96 15.66
C ASP A 229 -0.93 18.57 15.04
N TYR A 230 -1.41 18.41 13.80
CA TYR A 230 -1.33 17.14 13.09
C TYR A 230 -1.01 17.33 11.60
N GLY A 231 -0.56 16.25 10.96
CA GLY A 231 -0.40 16.23 9.51
C GLY A 231 0.11 14.92 8.97
N TYR A 232 -0.11 14.69 7.68
CA TYR A 232 0.36 13.55 6.92
C TYR A 232 0.49 13.89 5.44
N ASN A 233 1.28 13.10 4.72
CA ASN A 233 1.45 13.22 3.26
C ASN A 233 1.10 11.88 2.62
N ILE A 234 0.41 11.91 1.48
CA ILE A 234 0.09 10.73 0.68
C ILE A 234 0.40 11.03 -0.78
N THR A 235 1.11 10.12 -1.43
CA THR A 235 1.43 10.18 -2.85
C THR A 235 0.32 9.55 -3.70
N GLY A 236 0.26 9.89 -4.99
CA GLY A 236 -0.64 9.27 -5.95
C GLY A 236 -0.32 7.80 -6.11
N ALA A 237 0.94 7.39 -5.96
CA ALA A 237 1.33 5.99 -5.94
C ALA A 237 0.73 5.24 -4.75
N GLU A 238 0.67 5.87 -3.58
CA GLU A 238 -0.01 5.32 -2.40
C GLU A 238 -1.54 5.35 -2.53
N MET A 239 -2.11 6.24 -3.34
CA MET A 239 -3.55 6.14 -3.69
C MET A 239 -3.80 5.10 -4.81
N GLY A 240 -2.76 4.64 -5.49
CA GLY A 240 -2.83 3.76 -6.65
C GLY A 240 -3.00 4.46 -8.01
N LEU A 241 -2.90 5.78 -8.11
CA LEU A 241 -3.06 6.54 -9.35
C LEU A 241 -2.01 6.19 -10.40
N GLN A 242 -2.45 5.61 -11.52
CA GLN A 242 -1.56 5.10 -12.58
C GLN A 242 -0.80 6.20 -13.31
N ARG A 243 -1.45 7.32 -13.63
CA ARG A 243 -0.86 8.41 -14.45
C ARG A 243 -0.12 9.46 -13.63
N LEU A 244 -0.47 9.59 -12.35
CA LEU A 244 0.04 10.65 -11.47
C LEU A 244 0.63 10.09 -10.17
N PRO A 245 1.58 9.14 -10.22
CA PRO A 245 2.14 8.54 -9.01
C PRO A 245 2.88 9.54 -8.11
N LYS A 246 3.43 10.60 -8.70
CA LYS A 246 4.14 11.68 -7.98
C LYS A 246 3.21 12.78 -7.44
N LEU A 247 1.90 12.75 -7.73
CA LEU A 247 0.96 13.70 -7.14
C LEU A 247 0.99 13.54 -5.62
N GLN A 248 0.97 14.61 -4.83
CA GLN A 248 1.01 14.51 -3.38
C GLN A 248 -0.12 15.29 -2.76
N LEU A 249 -0.88 14.65 -1.86
CA LEU A 249 -1.78 15.31 -0.94
C LEU A 249 -1.05 15.51 0.38
N ARG A 250 -0.91 16.76 0.82
CA ARG A 250 -0.36 17.14 2.12
C ARG A 250 -1.46 17.75 2.96
N VAL A 251 -1.74 17.07 4.07
CA VAL A 251 -2.73 17.47 5.06
C VAL A 251 -2.00 18.05 6.26
N VAL A 252 -2.34 19.29 6.63
CA VAL A 252 -1.83 19.94 7.84
C VAL A 252 -3.01 20.52 8.59
N GLY A 253 -3.09 20.27 9.89
CA GLY A 253 -4.15 20.82 10.71
C GLY A 253 -3.73 21.06 12.15
N SER A 254 -4.62 21.70 12.90
CA SER A 254 -4.45 21.92 14.32
C SER A 254 -5.81 21.97 15.00
N CYS A 255 -5.89 21.35 16.16
CA CYS A 255 -7.08 21.29 17.00
C CYS A 255 -6.83 22.00 18.33
N VAL A 256 -7.77 22.81 18.78
CA VAL A 256 -7.73 23.56 20.04
C VAL A 256 -8.99 23.29 20.86
N THR A 257 -8.84 23.06 22.15
CA THR A 257 -9.98 22.98 23.06
C THR A 257 -10.66 24.34 23.21
N ASN A 258 -11.92 24.43 22.79
CA ASN A 258 -12.72 25.65 22.82
C ASN A 258 -13.88 25.52 23.81
N TYR A 259 -13.82 26.32 24.88
CA TYR A 259 -14.85 26.39 25.91
C TYR A 259 -15.95 27.42 25.59
N SER A 260 -15.76 28.30 24.60
CA SER A 260 -16.72 29.36 24.29
C SER A 260 -18.02 28.84 23.67
N TRP A 261 -18.00 27.61 23.14
CA TRP A 261 -19.19 26.98 22.57
C TRP A 261 -20.13 26.46 23.66
N PHE A 262 -19.62 26.16 24.85
CA PHE A 262 -20.45 25.69 25.95
C PHE A 262 -21.30 26.84 26.48
N GLN A 263 -22.62 26.65 26.54
CA GLN A 263 -23.56 27.65 27.03
C GLN A 263 -23.96 27.36 28.48
N HIS A 264 -24.55 26.20 28.71
CA HIS A 264 -25.04 25.77 30.03
C HIS A 264 -25.34 24.28 30.04
N THR A 265 -25.44 23.71 31.24
CA THR A 265 -25.91 22.34 31.43
C THR A 265 -27.35 22.37 31.93
N THR A 266 -28.26 21.69 31.22
CA THR A 266 -29.63 21.47 31.70
C THR A 266 -29.73 20.12 32.41
N LYS A 267 -30.63 20.05 33.39
CA LYS A 267 -30.95 18.83 34.11
C LYS A 267 -32.34 18.37 33.71
N ASN A 268 -32.45 17.12 33.25
CA ASN A 268 -33.72 16.45 33.04
C ASN A 268 -33.74 15.19 33.91
N ASP A 269 -34.54 15.18 34.98
CA ASP A 269 -34.71 14.16 36.02
C ASP A 269 -33.44 13.37 36.41
N LYS A 270 -32.99 12.46 35.53
CA LYS A 270 -31.89 11.51 35.75
C LYS A 270 -30.59 11.83 34.98
N LEU A 271 -30.62 12.73 33.99
CA LEU A 271 -29.50 12.98 33.08
C LEU A 271 -29.16 14.49 33.00
N LEU A 272 -27.87 14.79 32.94
CA LEU A 272 -27.37 16.09 32.53
C LEU A 272 -27.24 16.16 31.00
N PHE A 273 -27.56 17.34 30.47
CA PHE A 273 -27.43 17.68 29.07
C PHE A 273 -26.53 18.91 28.96
N ASP A 274 -25.38 18.76 28.32
CA ASP A 274 -24.56 19.91 27.97
C ASP A 274 -25.08 20.51 26.67
N ASN A 275 -25.34 21.82 26.68
CA ASN A 275 -25.85 22.55 25.53
C ASN A 275 -24.73 23.41 24.93
N TYR A 276 -24.43 23.15 23.66
CA TYR A 276 -23.39 23.85 22.92
C TYR A 276 -24.02 24.73 21.83
N GLN A 277 -23.50 25.94 21.68
CA GLN A 277 -23.81 26.81 20.57
C GLN A 277 -22.58 26.93 19.69
N SER A 278 -22.62 26.35 18.49
CA SER A 278 -21.55 26.54 17.54
C SER A 278 -21.65 27.94 16.91
N GLN A 279 -20.49 28.50 16.55
CA GLN A 279 -20.42 29.73 15.76
C GLN A 279 -20.97 29.56 14.33
N TRP A 280 -21.20 28.31 13.90
CA TRP A 280 -21.71 27.96 12.57
C TRP A 280 -23.23 27.80 12.54
N LEU A 281 -23.86 27.66 13.70
CA LEU A 281 -25.30 27.55 13.82
C LEU A 281 -25.94 28.94 13.96
N LYS A 282 -27.19 29.06 13.50
CA LYS A 282 -27.99 30.27 13.76
C LYS A 282 -28.09 30.50 15.27
N PRO A 283 -28.00 31.76 15.75
CA PRO A 283 -28.20 32.06 17.15
C PRO A 283 -29.50 31.43 17.69
N GLY A 284 -29.42 30.70 18.80
CA GLY A 284 -30.55 29.99 19.41
C GLY A 284 -30.66 28.50 19.09
N ASN A 285 -29.92 27.98 18.08
CA ASN A 285 -29.85 26.54 17.84
C ASN A 285 -28.75 25.92 18.72
N LEU A 286 -29.16 25.10 19.70
CA LEU A 286 -28.26 24.42 20.63
C LEU A 286 -28.09 22.94 20.26
N ASP A 287 -26.85 22.47 20.26
CA ASP A 287 -26.51 21.05 20.23
C ASP A 287 -26.51 20.51 21.67
N SER A 288 -27.57 19.80 22.05
CA SER A 288 -27.67 19.14 23.36
C SER A 288 -27.07 17.74 23.32
N ILE A 289 -26.19 17.43 24.27
CA ILE A 289 -25.46 16.16 24.36
C ILE A 289 -25.58 15.57 25.77
N SER A 290 -25.73 14.24 25.86
CA SER A 290 -25.87 13.51 27.13
C SER A 290 -25.24 12.12 27.05
N ALA A 291 -25.02 11.48 28.20
CA ALA A 291 -24.51 10.12 28.34
C ALA A 291 -25.45 8.99 27.84
N SER A 292 -26.35 9.26 26.89
CA SER A 292 -27.34 8.29 26.40
C SER A 292 -26.73 7.07 25.70
N CYS A 293 -25.54 7.20 25.11
CA CYS A 293 -24.82 6.10 24.48
C CYS A 293 -24.09 5.20 25.51
N PRO A 294 -23.94 3.88 25.26
CA PRO A 294 -23.26 2.97 26.19
C PRO A 294 -21.77 3.29 26.37
N SER A 295 -21.10 3.79 25.34
CA SER A 295 -19.69 4.21 25.35
C SER A 295 -19.54 5.72 25.08
N PRO A 296 -18.38 6.33 25.41
CA PRO A 296 -18.05 7.67 24.94
C PRO A 296 -18.29 7.80 23.44
N SER A 297 -19.05 8.82 23.06
CA SER A 297 -19.33 9.14 21.65
C SER A 297 -19.06 10.61 21.37
N ALA A 298 -18.99 11.00 20.10
CA ALA A 298 -18.82 12.39 19.73
C ALA A 298 -19.70 12.74 18.53
N ARG A 299 -20.10 14.01 18.46
CA ARG A 299 -20.73 14.61 17.29
C ARG A 299 -19.69 15.44 16.54
N PHE A 300 -19.60 15.21 15.25
CA PHE A 300 -18.71 15.94 14.36
C PHE A 300 -19.50 16.99 13.61
N LYS A 301 -18.94 18.19 13.50
CA LYS A 301 -19.52 19.33 12.77
C LYS A 301 -18.47 19.86 11.82
N VAL A 302 -18.89 20.31 10.64
CA VAL A 302 -18.03 21.00 9.68
C VAL A 302 -18.56 22.41 9.47
N ASP A 303 -17.66 23.35 9.22
CA ASP A 303 -18.04 24.71 8.82
C ASP A 303 -18.83 24.64 7.51
N PRO A 304 -20.08 25.12 7.48
CA PRO A 304 -20.90 25.10 6.26
C PRO A 304 -20.35 26.05 5.19
N ASN A 305 -19.54 27.05 5.58
CA ASN A 305 -18.90 28.00 4.69
C ASN A 305 -17.39 27.87 4.84
N PRO A 306 -16.76 26.78 4.34
CA PRO A 306 -15.32 26.70 4.32
C PRO A 306 -14.80 27.96 3.64
N GLN A 307 -14.07 28.80 4.37
CA GLN A 307 -13.54 30.05 3.83
C GLN A 307 -12.85 29.71 2.50
N GLN A 308 -13.13 30.47 1.44
CA GLN A 308 -12.62 30.26 0.07
C GLN A 308 -11.08 30.32 -0.05
N LEU A 309 -10.36 30.39 1.06
CA LEU A 309 -8.92 30.27 1.14
C LEU A 309 -8.53 28.83 0.77
N GLU A 310 -7.92 28.70 -0.40
CA GLU A 310 -7.35 27.50 -1.04
C GLU A 310 -7.12 26.29 -0.11
N GLY A 311 -8.14 25.44 0.02
CA GLY A 311 -8.04 24.15 0.72
C GLY A 311 -8.14 24.20 2.25
N ASN A 312 -8.48 25.34 2.85
CA ASN A 312 -8.76 25.46 4.28
C ASN A 312 -10.20 25.04 4.61
N SER A 313 -10.34 24.20 5.62
CA SER A 313 -11.62 23.79 6.17
C SER A 313 -11.55 23.78 7.70
N SER A 314 -12.66 24.11 8.35
CA SER A 314 -12.79 24.02 9.80
C SER A 314 -13.82 22.97 10.17
N TRP A 315 -13.53 22.20 11.21
CA TRP A 315 -14.41 21.16 11.73
C TRP A 315 -14.26 21.06 13.24
N ALA A 316 -15.25 20.49 13.92
CA ALA A 316 -15.30 20.46 15.36
C ALA A 316 -15.83 19.12 15.87
N VAL A 317 -15.37 18.73 17.06
CA VAL A 317 -15.78 17.53 17.76
C VAL A 317 -16.38 17.91 19.09
N ILE A 318 -17.64 17.56 19.29
CA ILE A 318 -18.35 17.76 20.55
C ILE A 318 -18.50 16.40 21.23
N ILE A 319 -17.79 16.23 22.34
CA ILE A 319 -17.74 14.98 23.09
C ILE A 319 -19.03 14.75 23.89
N SER A 320 -19.50 13.51 23.88
CA SER A 320 -20.58 12.99 24.71
C SER A 320 -20.04 12.15 25.86
N SER A 321 -19.46 12.85 26.83
CA SER A 321 -18.86 12.25 28.02
C SER A 321 -19.52 12.68 29.34
N VAL A 322 -20.33 13.75 29.35
CA VAL A 322 -21.03 14.24 30.55
C VAL A 322 -21.77 13.12 31.27
N ASP A 323 -21.73 13.10 32.60
CA ASP A 323 -22.41 12.11 33.45
C ASP A 323 -21.97 10.65 33.26
N ARG A 324 -20.90 10.40 32.51
CA ARG A 324 -20.43 9.03 32.31
C ARG A 324 -19.61 8.57 33.50
N LEU A 325 -19.90 7.35 33.97
CA LEU A 325 -19.16 6.72 35.07
C LEU A 325 -17.79 6.24 34.59
N SER A 326 -16.80 6.37 35.46
CA SER A 326 -15.45 5.87 35.23
C SER A 326 -14.93 5.10 36.45
N TYR A 327 -14.14 4.06 36.21
CA TYR A 327 -13.42 3.34 37.27
C TYR A 327 -12.04 3.93 37.56
N THR A 328 -11.57 4.89 36.75
CA THR A 328 -10.31 5.64 36.96
C THR A 328 -10.53 7.15 36.97
N ALA A 329 -9.67 7.88 37.69
CA ALA A 329 -9.66 9.34 37.65
C ALA A 329 -9.01 9.85 36.35
N SER A 330 -9.39 11.05 35.90
CA SER A 330 -8.71 11.73 34.79
C SER A 330 -8.78 13.25 34.93
N ASP A 331 -7.73 13.91 34.47
CA ASP A 331 -7.62 15.37 34.36
C ASP A 331 -7.67 15.85 32.90
N ASP A 332 -7.85 14.93 31.93
CA ASP A 332 -7.95 15.27 30.52
C ASP A 332 -9.19 16.15 30.25
N PRO A 333 -9.11 17.20 29.42
CA PRO A 333 -10.21 18.15 29.30
C PRO A 333 -11.55 17.54 28.85
N TRP A 334 -11.56 16.46 28.05
CA TRP A 334 -12.78 15.75 27.63
C TRP A 334 -13.28 14.72 28.64
N TYR A 335 -12.35 14.10 29.37
CA TYR A 335 -12.64 13.00 30.28
C TYR A 335 -12.48 13.36 31.76
N ARG A 336 -12.33 14.64 32.08
CA ARG A 336 -12.09 15.13 33.44
C ARG A 336 -13.16 14.63 34.39
N THR A 337 -12.74 13.95 35.45
CA THR A 337 -13.67 13.35 36.40
C THR A 337 -13.63 14.00 37.78
N LYS A 338 -14.70 13.77 38.54
CA LYS A 338 -14.76 13.98 40.00
C LYS A 338 -15.13 12.66 40.68
N PRO A 339 -14.87 12.51 41.99
CA PRO A 339 -15.35 11.37 42.76
C PRO A 339 -16.87 11.22 42.65
N PHE A 340 -17.34 9.97 42.57
CA PHE A 340 -18.77 9.67 42.51
C PHE A 340 -19.38 9.75 43.92
N GLU A 341 -20.23 10.75 44.15
CA GLU A 341 -20.82 11.04 45.45
C GLU A 341 -22.24 10.46 45.62
N LYS A 342 -22.71 10.37 46.87
CA LYS A 342 -24.09 9.91 47.19
C LYS A 342 -25.17 10.76 46.53
N SER A 343 -24.93 12.06 46.38
CA SER A 343 -25.82 13.00 45.70
C SER A 343 -26.06 12.59 44.23
N GLU A 344 -25.01 12.14 43.55
CA GLU A 344 -25.06 11.64 42.18
C GLU A 344 -25.72 10.26 42.12
N GLN A 345 -25.47 9.41 43.12
CA GLN A 345 -26.11 8.11 43.25
C GLN A 345 -27.64 8.22 43.34
N SER A 346 -28.15 9.14 44.17
CA SER A 346 -29.58 9.43 44.29
C SER A 346 -30.14 10.01 42.98
N ARG A 347 -29.39 10.90 42.32
CA ARG A 347 -29.83 11.52 41.05
C ARG A 347 -29.96 10.50 39.92
N MET A 348 -28.99 9.60 39.78
CA MET A 348 -28.98 8.60 38.70
C MET A 348 -29.81 7.35 39.04
N ASN A 349 -30.38 7.27 40.25
CA ASN A 349 -31.08 6.10 40.76
C ASN A 349 -30.25 4.81 40.67
N ILE A 350 -28.96 4.89 41.04
CA ILE A 350 -28.03 3.76 40.98
C ILE A 350 -27.96 3.10 42.36
N THR A 351 -28.52 1.91 42.51
CA THR A 351 -28.62 1.23 43.80
C THR A 351 -27.32 0.55 44.25
N SER A 352 -26.35 0.34 43.36
CA SER A 352 -25.00 -0.14 43.74
C SER A 352 -23.89 0.49 42.90
N VAL A 353 -22.88 1.05 43.57
CA VAL A 353 -21.70 1.70 42.97
C VAL A 353 -20.62 0.65 42.65
N LYS A 354 -21.02 -0.57 42.24
CA LYS A 354 -20.06 -1.68 42.13
C LYS A 354 -19.05 -1.49 40.99
N TYR A 355 -19.24 -0.50 40.11
CA TYR A 355 -18.52 -0.41 38.85
C TYR A 355 -17.85 0.94 38.53
N GLY A 356 -18.08 2.03 39.27
CA GLY A 356 -17.47 3.34 38.95
C GLY A 356 -17.28 4.25 40.16
N ASN A 357 -16.03 4.61 40.45
CA ASN A 357 -15.64 5.49 41.56
C ASN A 357 -15.65 6.97 41.16
N TYR A 358 -15.79 7.26 39.87
CA TYR A 358 -15.66 8.59 39.30
C TYR A 358 -16.79 8.86 38.30
N ILE A 359 -17.07 10.13 38.06
CA ILE A 359 -18.03 10.62 37.07
C ILE A 359 -17.43 11.78 36.30
N VAL A 360 -17.63 11.82 34.99
CA VAL A 360 -17.15 12.91 34.14
C VAL A 360 -17.92 14.20 34.43
N ASN A 361 -17.17 15.29 34.61
CA ASN A 361 -17.73 16.61 34.87
C ASN A 361 -18.51 17.15 33.66
N PRO A 362 -19.61 17.88 33.87
CA PRO A 362 -20.29 18.58 32.79
C PRO A 362 -19.45 19.72 32.19
N GLY A 363 -19.93 20.23 31.04
CA GLY A 363 -19.37 21.35 30.30
C GLY A 363 -17.95 21.10 29.82
N ARG A 364 -17.70 19.97 29.17
CA ARG A 364 -16.40 19.65 28.56
C ARG A 364 -16.18 20.50 27.29
N PRO A 365 -14.94 20.83 26.89
CA PRO A 365 -14.71 21.69 25.74
C PRO A 365 -15.03 20.99 24.42
N VAL A 366 -15.41 21.79 23.43
CA VAL A 366 -15.40 21.36 22.02
C VAL A 366 -13.95 21.30 21.55
N LEU A 367 -13.58 20.32 20.73
CA LEU A 367 -12.32 20.37 20.01
C LEU A 367 -12.56 21.06 18.67
N SER A 368 -12.08 22.29 18.53
CA SER A 368 -12.19 23.08 17.31
C SER A 368 -10.93 22.90 16.48
N CYS A 369 -11.08 22.37 15.27
CA CYS A 369 -9.99 22.02 14.38
C CYS A 369 -10.07 22.84 13.09
N TRP A 370 -8.90 23.21 12.57
CA TRP A 370 -8.75 23.63 11.18
C TRP A 370 -7.82 22.65 10.46
N GLN A 371 -8.06 22.46 9.17
CA GLN A 371 -7.27 21.60 8.30
C GLN A 371 -7.07 22.29 6.95
N ARG A 372 -5.87 22.15 6.41
CA ARG A 372 -5.51 22.58 5.07
C ARG A 372 -5.07 21.38 4.24
N ASP A 373 -5.78 21.16 3.14
CA ASP A 373 -5.55 20.07 2.19
C ASP A 373 -4.98 20.64 0.89
N LEU A 374 -3.67 20.45 0.70
CA LEU A 374 -2.95 20.97 -0.46
C LEU A 374 -2.45 19.83 -1.34
N TRP A 375 -2.70 19.95 -2.64
CA TRP A 375 -2.18 19.07 -3.66
C TRP A 375 -0.90 19.67 -4.24
N PHE A 376 0.11 18.84 -4.43
CA PHE A 376 1.40 19.22 -5.00
C PHE A 376 1.72 18.37 -6.22
N TRP A 377 2.22 19.01 -7.28
CA TRP A 377 2.62 18.36 -8.52
C TRP A 377 3.88 19.02 -9.12
N GLY A 378 4.78 18.19 -9.66
CA GLY A 378 6.05 18.63 -10.25
C GLY A 378 7.27 18.13 -9.47
N ASP A 379 8.46 18.34 -10.03
CA ASP A 379 9.71 17.99 -9.38
C ASP A 379 10.11 19.06 -8.33
N GLU A 380 11.06 18.72 -7.47
CA GLU A 380 11.43 19.46 -6.24
C GLU A 380 11.78 20.96 -6.45
N GLY A 381 12.15 21.36 -7.68
CA GLY A 381 12.45 22.75 -8.04
C GLY A 381 11.33 23.51 -8.77
N SER A 382 10.24 22.85 -9.17
CA SER A 382 9.13 23.47 -9.94
C SER A 382 7.76 23.03 -9.42
N GLN A 383 7.69 22.68 -8.13
CA GLN A 383 6.49 22.13 -7.50
C GLN A 383 5.38 23.18 -7.48
N LYS A 384 4.30 22.90 -8.20
CA LYS A 384 3.05 23.66 -8.13
C LYS A 384 2.23 23.12 -6.98
N ASN A 385 1.51 24.00 -6.28
CA ASN A 385 0.54 23.60 -5.29
C ASN A 385 -0.82 24.23 -5.56
N SER A 386 -1.89 23.53 -5.20
CA SER A 386 -3.23 24.08 -5.28
C SER A 386 -4.22 23.30 -4.44
N SER A 387 -5.42 23.85 -4.30
CA SER A 387 -6.57 23.13 -3.75
C SER A 387 -7.11 22.12 -4.77
N LEU A 388 -7.98 21.23 -4.29
CA LEU A 388 -8.62 20.22 -5.14
C LEU A 388 -9.47 20.83 -6.27
N VAL A 389 -10.01 22.04 -6.09
CA VAL A 389 -10.80 22.75 -7.10
C VAL A 389 -9.96 23.09 -8.34
N ASN A 390 -8.70 23.44 -8.12
CA ASN A 390 -7.76 23.86 -9.17
C ASN A 390 -6.81 22.72 -9.58
N LEU A 391 -7.03 21.49 -9.11
CA LEU A 391 -6.17 20.34 -9.36
C LEU A 391 -5.97 20.08 -10.87
N GLN A 392 -7.05 20.18 -11.65
CA GLN A 392 -6.98 19.96 -13.09
C GLN A 392 -6.18 21.05 -13.82
N ALA A 393 -6.29 22.31 -13.38
CA ALA A 393 -5.49 23.40 -13.92
C ALA A 393 -4.01 23.28 -13.54
N MET A 394 -3.72 22.76 -12.34
CA MET A 394 -2.35 22.54 -11.85
C MET A 394 -1.62 21.43 -12.63
N VAL A 395 -2.30 20.30 -12.82
CA VAL A 395 -1.71 19.10 -13.44
C VAL A 395 -1.81 19.14 -14.96
N GLY A 396 -2.88 19.71 -15.50
CA GLY A 396 -3.20 19.74 -16.93
C GLY A 396 -4.28 18.73 -17.30
N LYS A 397 -5.20 19.14 -18.17
CA LYS A 397 -6.41 18.40 -18.56
C LYS A 397 -6.14 17.01 -19.16
N ASN A 398 -4.97 16.78 -19.75
CA ASN A 398 -4.65 15.52 -20.43
C ASN A 398 -4.15 14.42 -19.49
N LEU A 399 -3.72 14.76 -18.27
CA LEU A 399 -3.10 13.82 -17.34
C LEU A 399 -4.09 13.23 -16.33
N LEU A 400 -5.10 14.01 -15.93
CA LEU A 400 -6.16 13.59 -15.03
C LEU A 400 -7.52 13.69 -15.71
N SER A 401 -8.21 12.57 -15.86
CA SER A 401 -9.54 12.53 -16.48
C SER A 401 -10.58 13.31 -15.67
N ASP A 402 -11.60 13.86 -16.35
CA ASP A 402 -12.71 14.57 -15.68
C ASP A 402 -13.44 13.65 -14.68
N ALA A 403 -13.57 12.36 -15.01
CA ALA A 403 -14.15 11.36 -14.13
C ALA A 403 -13.32 11.20 -12.84
N MET A 404 -12.00 11.08 -12.95
CA MET A 404 -11.14 10.95 -11.78
C MET A 404 -11.11 12.22 -10.93
N VAL A 405 -11.14 13.41 -11.54
CA VAL A 405 -11.28 14.69 -10.79
C VAL A 405 -12.54 14.67 -9.93
N GLU A 406 -13.67 14.22 -10.50
CA GLU A 406 -14.95 14.15 -9.80
C GLU A 406 -14.91 13.13 -8.64
N VAL A 407 -14.27 11.98 -8.83
CA VAL A 407 -14.05 10.99 -7.76
C VAL A 407 -13.22 11.59 -6.63
N LEU A 408 -12.10 12.26 -6.94
CA LEU A 408 -11.27 12.90 -5.94
C LEU A 408 -12.03 14.02 -5.21
N GLN A 409 -12.78 14.85 -5.94
CA GLN A 409 -13.65 15.88 -5.38
C GLN A 409 -14.68 15.29 -4.42
N ARG A 410 -15.30 14.15 -4.77
CA ARG A 410 -16.30 13.50 -3.93
C ARG A 410 -15.77 13.12 -2.53
N TYR A 411 -14.52 12.69 -2.43
CA TYR A 411 -13.96 12.20 -1.16
C TYR A 411 -13.09 13.23 -0.43
N PHE A 412 -12.46 14.16 -1.14
CA PHE A 412 -11.46 15.09 -0.58
C PHE A 412 -11.90 16.56 -0.53
N THR A 413 -13.16 16.88 -0.86
CA THR A 413 -13.68 18.25 -0.66
C THR A 413 -13.88 18.59 0.82
N THR A 414 -14.10 17.59 1.66
CA THR A 414 -14.27 17.73 3.11
C THR A 414 -13.19 16.91 3.82
N PRO A 415 -12.71 17.34 5.00
CA PRO A 415 -11.70 16.60 5.74
C PRO A 415 -12.11 15.15 5.97
N VAL A 416 -11.25 14.22 5.57
CA VAL A 416 -11.47 12.79 5.78
C VAL A 416 -11.65 12.47 7.27
N ALA A 417 -10.93 13.17 8.16
CA ALA A 417 -11.09 13.07 9.61
C ALA A 417 -12.51 13.43 10.08
N TYR A 418 -13.12 14.46 9.47
CA TYR A 418 -14.51 14.83 9.75
C TYR A 418 -15.48 13.75 9.25
N ASN A 419 -15.36 13.30 7.99
CA ASN A 419 -16.27 12.31 7.43
C ASN A 419 -16.21 10.98 8.18
N LEU A 420 -15.00 10.56 8.55
CA LEU A 420 -14.76 9.38 9.38
C LEU A 420 -15.43 9.53 10.75
N GLY A 421 -15.21 10.66 11.42
CA GLY A 421 -15.84 10.93 12.71
C GLY A 421 -17.36 10.99 12.64
N PHE A 422 -17.90 11.65 11.63
CA PHE A 422 -19.35 11.75 11.38
C PHE A 422 -19.99 10.38 11.16
N ALA A 423 -19.35 9.51 10.37
CA ALA A 423 -19.85 8.18 10.08
C ALA A 423 -19.74 7.22 11.27
N LEU A 424 -18.62 7.27 12.01
CA LEU A 424 -18.32 6.31 13.07
C LEU A 424 -18.82 6.73 14.46
N GLN A 425 -19.02 8.03 14.68
CA GLN A 425 -19.42 8.62 15.96
C GLN A 425 -18.55 8.11 17.13
N GLY A 426 -19.11 7.27 18.02
CA GLY A 426 -18.36 6.71 19.14
C GLY A 426 -17.24 5.75 18.74
N SER A 427 -17.38 5.04 17.61
CA SER A 427 -16.34 4.14 17.11
C SER A 427 -15.11 4.87 16.57
N ALA A 428 -15.22 6.18 16.31
CA ALA A 428 -14.06 7.02 15.97
C ALA A 428 -13.16 7.29 17.18
N LEU A 429 -13.68 7.15 18.41
CA LEU A 429 -12.95 7.43 19.63
C LEU A 429 -12.27 6.17 20.15
N GLN A 430 -11.00 6.26 20.49
CA GLN A 430 -10.28 5.22 21.21
C GLN A 430 -10.86 5.00 22.62
N ALA A 431 -11.33 6.07 23.28
CA ALA A 431 -11.97 6.01 24.60
C ALA A 431 -13.14 5.02 24.65
N SER A 432 -13.88 4.85 23.54
CA SER A 432 -15.01 3.92 23.44
C SER A 432 -14.62 2.47 23.76
N LYS A 433 -13.36 2.09 23.45
CA LYS A 433 -12.82 0.73 23.65
C LYS A 433 -12.50 0.40 25.10
N THR A 434 -12.42 1.41 25.98
CA THR A 434 -12.19 1.20 27.43
C THR A 434 -13.48 0.94 28.20
N THR A 435 -14.62 0.89 27.49
CA THR A 435 -15.97 0.76 28.06
C THR A 435 -16.30 -0.69 28.38
N VAL A 436 -16.79 -0.92 29.59
CA VAL A 436 -17.45 -2.16 30.03
C VAL A 436 -18.86 -1.79 30.48
N GLY A 437 -19.87 -2.17 29.68
CA GLY A 437 -21.25 -1.75 29.92
C GLY A 437 -21.44 -0.25 29.69
N LYS A 438 -21.66 0.51 30.78
CA LYS A 438 -21.79 1.99 30.77
C LYS A 438 -20.63 2.73 31.44
N VAL A 439 -19.65 1.99 31.96
CA VAL A 439 -18.49 2.54 32.66
C VAL A 439 -17.25 2.40 31.77
N PHE A 440 -16.38 3.40 31.74
CA PHE A 440 -15.14 3.37 30.95
C PHE A 440 -13.92 3.75 31.81
N SER A 441 -12.71 3.69 31.24
CA SER A 441 -11.49 4.19 31.92
C SER A 441 -11.18 5.61 31.46
N ALA A 442 -11.59 6.61 32.24
CA ALA A 442 -11.23 8.00 31.95
C ALA A 442 -9.72 8.22 32.00
N GLY A 443 -9.00 7.60 32.93
CA GLY A 443 -7.54 7.75 33.07
C GLY A 443 -6.74 7.09 31.94
N ALA A 444 -7.33 6.14 31.21
CA ALA A 444 -6.73 5.58 30.00
C ALA A 444 -7.21 6.29 28.71
N SER A 445 -8.11 7.26 28.83
CA SER A 445 -8.70 8.02 27.72
C SER A 445 -8.14 9.45 27.72
N SER A 446 -7.94 10.04 26.54
CA SER A 446 -7.46 11.42 26.41
C SER A 446 -7.77 11.96 25.04
N ILE A 447 -7.97 13.29 24.92
CA ILE A 447 -8.17 13.97 23.63
C ILE A 447 -7.05 13.62 22.65
N TYR A 448 -5.80 13.60 23.14
CA TYR A 448 -4.64 13.29 22.33
C TYR A 448 -4.70 11.89 21.70
N ARG A 449 -5.08 10.87 22.48
CA ARG A 449 -5.22 9.48 22.01
C ARG A 449 -6.35 9.33 20.99
N ASP A 450 -7.50 9.95 21.26
CA ASP A 450 -8.62 9.93 20.31
C ASP A 450 -8.26 10.66 19.01
N LEU A 451 -7.60 11.81 19.10
CA LEU A 451 -7.14 12.55 17.91
C LEU A 451 -6.09 11.75 17.13
N CYS A 452 -5.12 11.11 17.80
CA CYS A 452 -4.16 10.20 17.15
C CYS A 452 -4.89 9.10 16.38
N HIS A 453 -5.90 8.49 17.01
CA HIS A 453 -6.68 7.43 16.37
C HIS A 453 -7.46 7.95 15.15
N ILE A 454 -8.13 9.10 15.29
CA ILE A 454 -8.90 9.72 14.20
C ILE A 454 -8.00 10.08 13.02
N ILE A 455 -6.88 10.78 13.25
CA ILE A 455 -5.99 11.22 12.17
C ILE A 455 -5.28 10.04 11.50
N LEU A 456 -4.85 9.03 12.27
CA LEU A 456 -4.28 7.82 11.70
C LEU A 456 -5.31 7.05 10.85
N SER A 457 -6.55 6.97 11.32
CA SER A 457 -7.63 6.34 10.55
C SER A 457 -7.97 7.15 9.30
N ALA A 458 -7.92 8.49 9.38
CA ALA A 458 -8.12 9.37 8.23
C ALA A 458 -7.01 9.21 7.18
N TYR A 459 -5.74 9.08 7.61
CA TYR A 459 -4.62 8.76 6.71
C TYR A 459 -4.88 7.43 5.97
N ILE A 460 -5.23 6.35 6.68
CA ILE A 460 -5.50 5.04 6.07
C ILE A 460 -6.72 5.09 5.13
N ALA A 461 -7.78 5.81 5.52
CA ALA A 461 -8.96 6.00 4.67
C ALA A 461 -8.62 6.79 3.41
N THR A 462 -7.75 7.81 3.51
CA THR A 462 -7.28 8.61 2.37
C THR A 462 -6.47 7.74 1.40
N GLU A 463 -5.56 6.92 1.91
CA GLU A 463 -4.73 6.00 1.13
C GLU A 463 -5.58 4.95 0.40
N ASN A 464 -6.58 4.39 1.07
CA ASN A 464 -7.45 3.35 0.52
C ASN A 464 -8.67 3.87 -0.26
N THR A 465 -8.89 5.18 -0.34
CA THR A 465 -10.13 5.78 -0.89
C THR A 465 -10.52 5.19 -2.25
N LEU A 466 -9.57 5.11 -3.19
CA LEU A 466 -9.85 4.58 -4.53
C LEU A 466 -10.10 3.07 -4.52
N THR A 467 -9.31 2.31 -3.75
CA THR A 467 -9.49 0.85 -3.63
C THR A 467 -10.81 0.50 -2.92
N ASP A 468 -11.26 1.29 -1.96
CA ASP A 468 -12.53 1.06 -1.27
C ASP A 468 -13.76 1.21 -2.21
N THR A 469 -13.63 1.97 -3.30
CA THR A 469 -14.71 2.09 -4.31
C THR A 469 -15.05 0.78 -4.99
N THR A 470 -14.15 -0.21 -4.98
CA THR A 470 -14.36 -1.53 -5.61
C THR A 470 -14.93 -2.58 -4.66
N LEU A 471 -15.13 -2.22 -3.39
CA LEU A 471 -15.61 -3.11 -2.33
C LEU A 471 -17.10 -2.98 -2.06
N TYR A 472 -17.75 -1.94 -2.58
CA TYR A 472 -19.20 -1.86 -2.58
C TYR A 472 -19.70 -2.93 -3.54
N ALA A 473 -20.39 -3.96 -3.02
CA ALA A 473 -20.83 -5.13 -3.78
C ALA A 473 -21.35 -4.70 -5.16
N SER A 474 -20.63 -5.12 -6.20
CA SER A 474 -20.86 -4.79 -7.61
C SER A 474 -22.35 -4.85 -7.90
N GLN A 475 -22.93 -3.74 -8.34
CA GLN A 475 -24.12 -3.77 -9.17
C GLN A 475 -23.70 -4.60 -10.39
N SER A 476 -23.97 -5.90 -10.39
CA SER A 476 -23.60 -6.74 -11.50
C SER A 476 -24.43 -6.28 -12.69
N VAL A 477 -23.76 -5.76 -13.71
CA VAL A 477 -24.36 -5.43 -15.02
C VAL A 477 -24.94 -6.68 -15.69
N THR A 478 -24.65 -7.88 -15.17
CA THR A 478 -25.36 -9.12 -15.46
C THR A 478 -26.64 -9.19 -14.63
N GLY A 479 -27.80 -9.05 -15.29
CA GLY A 479 -29.13 -8.79 -14.71
C GLY A 479 -29.76 -9.83 -13.77
N ASP A 480 -28.98 -10.64 -13.06
CA ASP A 480 -29.48 -11.70 -12.17
C ASP A 480 -29.41 -11.37 -10.68
N VAL A 481 -28.74 -10.27 -10.29
CA VAL A 481 -28.70 -9.82 -8.88
C VAL A 481 -29.22 -8.38 -8.82
N PRO A 482 -30.38 -8.13 -8.17
CA PRO A 482 -30.87 -6.76 -7.99
C PRO A 482 -29.81 -5.95 -7.24
N PRO A 483 -29.58 -4.67 -7.62
CA PRO A 483 -28.59 -3.83 -6.98
C PRO A 483 -28.87 -3.79 -5.48
N LYS A 484 -27.86 -4.10 -4.65
CA LYS A 484 -27.98 -4.06 -3.19
C LYS A 484 -28.45 -2.67 -2.71
N PHE A 485 -28.18 -1.65 -3.50
CA PHE A 485 -28.62 -0.29 -3.31
C PHE A 485 -28.96 0.34 -4.66
N ASP A 486 -30.22 0.72 -4.86
CA ASP A 486 -30.68 1.58 -5.97
C ASP A 486 -30.13 2.99 -5.73
N LEU A 487 -28.86 3.19 -6.09
CA LEU A 487 -28.10 4.41 -5.87
C LEU A 487 -27.40 4.81 -7.18
N PRO A 488 -27.41 6.11 -7.54
CA PRO A 488 -26.60 6.61 -8.65
C PRO A 488 -25.12 6.32 -8.42
N ASN A 489 -24.41 5.93 -9.48
CA ASN A 489 -22.97 5.72 -9.46
C ASN A 489 -22.28 6.78 -10.32
N LEU A 490 -21.50 7.67 -9.71
CA LEU A 490 -20.76 8.73 -10.40
C LEU A 490 -19.68 8.18 -11.36
N ALA A 491 -19.29 6.91 -11.19
CA ALA A 491 -18.35 6.22 -12.07
C ALA A 491 -18.97 5.78 -13.40
N LEU A 492 -20.30 5.79 -13.54
CA LEU A 492 -21.00 5.36 -14.75
C LEU A 492 -21.51 6.56 -15.55
N ASN A 493 -21.65 6.36 -16.86
CA ASN A 493 -22.36 7.30 -17.72
C ASN A 493 -23.87 7.15 -17.51
N ASN A 494 -24.55 8.26 -17.18
CA ASN A 494 -25.99 8.29 -16.91
C ASN A 494 -26.84 7.67 -18.02
N SER A 495 -26.42 7.81 -19.29
CA SER A 495 -27.17 7.32 -20.46
C SER A 495 -26.88 5.85 -20.80
N THR A 496 -25.63 5.39 -20.67
CA THR A 496 -25.20 4.08 -21.16
C THR A 496 -25.00 3.04 -20.07
N GLN A 497 -24.96 3.43 -18.80
CA GLN A 497 -24.58 2.58 -17.65
C GLN A 497 -23.18 1.94 -17.75
N ASN A 498 -22.41 2.25 -18.80
CA ASN A 498 -21.01 1.88 -18.92
C ASN A 498 -20.10 2.77 -18.05
N PRO A 499 -18.95 2.25 -17.57
CA PRO A 499 -17.94 3.03 -16.88
C PRO A 499 -17.49 4.25 -17.68
N ARG A 500 -17.34 5.39 -16.99
CA ARG A 500 -16.83 6.63 -17.59
C ARG A 500 -15.35 6.48 -17.94
N PRO A 501 -14.91 6.96 -19.11
CA PRO A 501 -13.50 6.90 -19.48
C PRO A 501 -12.59 7.55 -18.43
N GLY A 502 -11.58 6.82 -17.99
CA GLY A 502 -10.55 7.32 -17.08
C GLY A 502 -10.90 7.20 -15.59
N VAL A 503 -12.05 6.64 -15.23
CA VAL A 503 -12.38 6.32 -13.83
C VAL A 503 -11.52 5.16 -13.30
N GLU A 504 -11.01 4.34 -14.21
CA GLU A 504 -10.14 3.19 -13.99
C GLU A 504 -8.64 3.54 -13.89
N GLU A 505 -8.28 4.83 -13.84
CA GLU A 505 -6.89 5.31 -13.83
C GLU A 505 -6.16 5.07 -12.49
N PHE A 506 -6.50 4.00 -11.77
CA PHE A 506 -5.82 3.55 -10.56
C PHE A 506 -5.62 2.03 -10.53
N VAL A 507 -4.79 1.58 -9.59
CA VAL A 507 -4.52 0.16 -9.35
C VAL A 507 -5.10 -0.25 -8.00
N VAL A 508 -5.46 -1.52 -7.93
CA VAL A 508 -5.87 -2.17 -6.69
C VAL A 508 -4.68 -2.98 -6.17
N PHE A 509 -4.26 -2.68 -4.94
CA PHE A 509 -3.20 -3.43 -4.27
C PHE A 509 -3.80 -4.72 -3.67
N THR A 510 -3.29 -5.88 -4.09
CA THR A 510 -3.84 -7.19 -3.74
C THR A 510 -2.75 -8.26 -3.70
N ASN A 511 -2.84 -9.19 -2.75
CA ASN A 511 -1.93 -10.33 -2.64
C ASN A 511 -2.21 -11.45 -3.66
N LYS A 512 -3.27 -11.32 -4.46
CA LYS A 512 -3.67 -12.32 -5.47
C LYS A 512 -3.16 -12.02 -6.88
N ALA A 513 -2.62 -10.83 -7.12
CA ALA A 513 -2.08 -10.44 -8.41
C ALA A 513 -0.73 -9.76 -8.24
N VAL A 514 0.12 -9.88 -9.26
CA VAL A 514 1.47 -9.33 -9.29
C VAL A 514 1.66 -8.53 -10.56
N ALA A 515 2.30 -7.37 -10.41
CA ALA A 515 2.69 -6.49 -11.50
C ALA A 515 4.08 -6.86 -11.99
N LEU A 516 4.21 -7.16 -13.27
CA LEU A 516 5.48 -7.40 -13.96
C LEU A 516 5.88 -6.17 -14.76
N GLU A 517 7.14 -5.75 -14.68
CA GLU A 517 7.66 -4.67 -15.50
C GLU A 517 7.75 -5.12 -16.96
N LEU A 518 7.08 -4.41 -17.87
CA LEU A 518 6.93 -4.84 -19.26
C LEU A 518 8.28 -4.89 -20.00
N THR A 519 9.15 -3.91 -19.75
CA THR A 519 10.46 -3.80 -20.38
C THR A 519 11.33 -5.00 -20.09
N THR A 520 11.48 -5.37 -18.82
CA THR A 520 12.29 -6.54 -18.40
C THR A 520 11.64 -7.85 -18.82
N THR A 521 10.32 -7.91 -18.80
CA THR A 521 9.53 -9.07 -19.26
C THR A 521 9.81 -9.38 -20.73
N ILE A 522 9.95 -8.36 -21.58
CA ILE A 522 10.25 -8.56 -23.01
C ILE A 522 11.76 -8.77 -23.24
N LEU A 523 12.61 -8.02 -22.52
CA LEU A 523 14.05 -8.00 -22.75
C LEU A 523 14.74 -9.34 -22.45
N ILE A 524 14.38 -10.01 -21.34
CA ILE A 524 15.05 -11.25 -20.91
C ILE A 524 14.86 -12.40 -21.92
N PRO A 525 13.64 -12.70 -22.41
CA PRO A 525 13.45 -13.67 -23.48
C PRO A 525 14.21 -13.34 -24.76
N ILE A 526 14.24 -12.06 -25.17
CA ILE A 526 14.99 -11.62 -26.36
C ILE A 526 16.49 -11.82 -26.18
N LEU A 527 17.05 -11.43 -25.04
CA LEU A 527 18.46 -11.65 -24.73
C LEU A 527 18.80 -13.14 -24.66
N THR A 528 17.88 -13.97 -24.15
CA THR A 528 18.06 -15.42 -24.10
C THR A 528 18.12 -16.00 -25.52
N LEU A 529 17.14 -15.68 -26.36
CA LEU A 529 17.10 -16.14 -27.76
C LEU A 529 18.30 -15.60 -28.55
N GLY A 530 18.64 -14.32 -28.36
CA GLY A 530 19.77 -13.68 -29.01
C GLY A 530 21.11 -14.29 -28.61
N SER A 531 21.33 -14.56 -27.32
CA SER A 531 22.53 -15.23 -26.82
C SER A 531 22.65 -16.67 -27.33
N TRP A 532 21.53 -17.39 -27.42
CA TRP A 532 21.47 -18.74 -27.95
C TRP A 532 21.79 -18.77 -29.45
N LEU A 533 21.16 -17.88 -30.24
CA LEU A 533 21.44 -17.73 -31.67
C LEU A 533 22.88 -17.32 -31.93
N LEU A 534 23.40 -16.36 -31.16
CA LEU A 534 24.79 -15.91 -31.27
C LEU A 534 25.76 -17.05 -30.98
N MET A 535 25.52 -17.84 -29.93
CA MET A 535 26.32 -19.01 -29.60
C MET A 535 26.33 -20.01 -30.77
N HIS A 536 25.17 -20.38 -31.30
CA HIS A 536 25.08 -21.32 -32.43
C HIS A 536 25.71 -20.78 -33.71
N MET A 537 25.52 -19.48 -34.01
CA MET A 537 26.12 -18.84 -35.17
C MET A 537 27.65 -18.80 -35.06
N MET A 538 28.17 -18.45 -33.88
CA MET A 538 29.60 -18.48 -33.57
C MET A 538 30.15 -19.90 -33.75
N LEU A 539 29.49 -20.92 -33.20
CA LEU A 539 29.98 -22.30 -33.28
C LEU A 539 29.82 -22.94 -34.66
N GLY A 540 28.81 -22.57 -35.43
CA GLY A 540 28.54 -23.15 -36.75
C GLY A 540 29.28 -22.47 -37.91
N LEU A 541 29.35 -21.13 -37.92
CA LEU A 541 29.80 -20.36 -39.09
C LEU A 541 31.21 -19.79 -38.96
N THR A 542 31.81 -19.81 -37.77
CA THR A 542 33.13 -19.22 -37.53
C THR A 542 34.18 -20.31 -37.29
N PRO A 543 35.49 -20.00 -37.23
CA PRO A 543 36.51 -21.02 -37.00
C PRO A 543 36.44 -21.63 -35.58
N LEU A 544 35.54 -21.11 -34.71
CA LEU A 544 35.16 -21.74 -33.45
C LEU A 544 34.49 -23.11 -33.61
N LYS A 545 34.08 -23.49 -34.83
CA LYS A 545 33.60 -24.86 -35.12
C LYS A 545 34.60 -25.96 -34.76
N MET A 546 35.90 -25.63 -34.67
CA MET A 546 36.92 -26.56 -34.18
C MET A 546 36.69 -26.96 -32.71
N ALA A 547 36.13 -26.06 -31.89
CA ALA A 547 35.73 -26.40 -30.53
C ALA A 547 34.52 -27.35 -30.54
N ALA A 548 33.53 -27.12 -31.42
CA ALA A 548 32.38 -28.01 -31.58
C ALA A 548 32.79 -29.44 -32.00
N ALA A 549 33.86 -29.60 -32.78
CA ALA A 549 34.41 -30.91 -33.13
C ALA A 549 34.99 -31.69 -31.92
N MET A 550 35.19 -31.04 -30.77
CA MET A 550 35.59 -31.70 -29.51
C MET A 550 34.41 -32.26 -28.71
N GLU A 551 33.17 -32.09 -29.18
CA GLU A 551 32.03 -32.78 -28.55
C GLU A 551 32.26 -34.28 -28.58
N SER A 552 32.01 -34.94 -27.45
CA SER A 552 32.28 -36.38 -27.29
C SER A 552 31.61 -37.23 -28.36
N ILE A 553 30.42 -36.84 -28.83
CA ILE A 553 29.70 -37.53 -29.91
C ILE A 553 30.44 -37.41 -31.24
N GLU A 554 30.86 -36.20 -31.62
CA GLU A 554 31.57 -35.97 -32.88
C GLU A 554 32.98 -36.58 -32.84
N LEU A 555 33.64 -36.52 -31.69
CA LEU A 555 34.93 -37.16 -31.46
C LEU A 555 34.80 -38.69 -31.53
N PHE A 556 33.76 -39.27 -30.94
CA PHE A 556 33.47 -40.70 -31.05
C PHE A 556 33.12 -41.12 -32.49
N LYS A 557 32.34 -40.33 -33.23
CA LYS A 557 32.08 -40.57 -34.65
C LYS A 557 33.36 -40.52 -35.48
N ALA A 558 34.25 -39.55 -35.22
CA ALA A 558 35.52 -39.42 -35.92
C ALA A 558 36.48 -40.58 -35.60
N VAL A 559 36.53 -41.02 -34.34
CA VAL A 559 37.31 -42.21 -33.95
C VAL A 559 36.71 -43.47 -34.59
N LYS A 560 35.39 -43.65 -34.53
CA LYS A 560 34.70 -44.79 -35.14
C LYS A 560 34.89 -44.84 -36.66
N SER A 561 34.90 -43.69 -37.35
CA SER A 561 35.13 -43.65 -38.79
C SER A 561 36.58 -43.90 -39.19
N HIS A 562 37.53 -43.56 -38.32
CA HIS A 562 38.96 -43.74 -38.60
C HIS A 562 39.47 -45.13 -38.25
N TYR A 563 38.95 -45.74 -37.18
CA TYR A 563 39.42 -47.03 -36.66
C TYR A 563 38.45 -48.20 -36.93
N GLY A 564 37.18 -47.94 -37.27
CA GLY A 564 36.16 -48.97 -37.48
C GLY A 564 35.31 -49.23 -36.24
N GLU A 565 34.43 -50.25 -36.27
CA GLU A 565 33.73 -50.66 -35.05
C GLU A 565 34.72 -51.34 -34.10
N PRO A 566 34.81 -50.90 -32.83
CA PRO A 566 35.72 -51.52 -31.89
C PRO A 566 35.32 -52.97 -31.68
N ALA A 567 36.18 -53.89 -32.12
CA ALA A 567 35.95 -55.31 -31.94
C ALA A 567 36.36 -55.69 -30.51
N VAL A 568 35.40 -56.17 -29.74
CA VAL A 568 35.67 -56.76 -28.42
C VAL A 568 36.08 -58.20 -28.66
N HIS A 569 37.36 -58.49 -28.49
CA HIS A 569 37.86 -59.85 -28.49
C HIS A 569 38.17 -60.26 -27.06
N LEU A 570 37.69 -61.45 -26.69
CA LEU A 570 38.14 -62.11 -25.46
C LEU A 570 39.58 -62.54 -25.68
N ALA A 571 40.51 -61.94 -24.94
CA ALA A 571 41.88 -62.40 -24.94
C ALA A 571 41.98 -63.77 -24.25
N GLU A 572 43.06 -64.50 -24.50
CA GLU A 572 43.30 -65.84 -23.93
C GLU A 572 43.28 -65.86 -22.39
N ASP A 573 43.43 -64.70 -21.74
CA ASP A 573 43.32 -64.49 -20.29
C ASP A 573 41.87 -64.31 -19.80
N GLY A 574 40.87 -64.37 -20.69
CA GLY A 574 39.46 -64.15 -20.37
C GLY A 574 39.08 -62.69 -20.13
N VAL A 575 40.02 -61.76 -20.30
CA VAL A 575 39.76 -60.33 -20.16
C VAL A 575 39.33 -59.78 -21.52
N PRO A 576 38.16 -59.12 -21.62
CA PRO A 576 37.77 -58.46 -22.86
C PRO A 576 38.79 -57.37 -23.20
N LYS A 577 39.50 -57.53 -24.32
CA LYS A 577 40.42 -56.53 -24.85
C LYS A 577 39.73 -55.81 -26.00
N TRP A 578 39.78 -54.48 -25.92
CA TRP A 578 39.30 -53.59 -26.96
C TRP A 578 40.44 -53.39 -27.95
N THR A 579 40.27 -53.83 -29.18
CA THR A 579 41.10 -53.39 -30.31
C THR A 579 40.34 -52.27 -31.01
N LEU A 580 40.91 -51.07 -30.99
CA LEU A 580 40.44 -49.92 -31.77
C LEU A 580 40.78 -50.13 -33.24
#